data_AF-X1SD68-F1
#
_entry.id   AF-X1SD68-F1
#
_cell.length_a   1.000
_cell.length_b   1.000
_cell.length_c   1.000
_cell.angle_alpha   90.00
_cell.angle_beta   90.00
_cell.angle_gamma   90.00
#
_symmetry.space_group_name_H-M   'P 1'
#
loop_
_entity.id
_entity.type
_entity.pdbx_description
1 polymer ?
#
loop_
_entity_poly.entity_id
_entity_poly.type
_entity_poly.pdbx_seq_one_letter_code
_entity_poly.pdbx_strand_id
1 'polypeptide(L)'
;MRGEKRDKTPEEVFYESIYLPSEPHLREVYIAFVMLYLKCGGRSGSLDHYIDKLSGSTGLDQKTIVKNIRKLANSGFVTTKGFLFRPTLRLKETVNEEEFREILNNYLSFIRNVQRYRDWLEK
;
A
#
# COMPACT_ATOMS: atom_id res chain seq x y z
N MET A 1 -7.16 32.31 -12.27
CA MET A 1 -6.05 31.36 -12.48
C MET A 1 -6.64 29.98 -12.70
N ARG A 2 -6.64 29.48 -13.94
CA ARG A 2 -7.06 28.10 -14.26
C ARG A 2 -5.86 27.22 -13.91
N GLY A 3 -5.90 26.58 -12.74
CA GLY A 3 -4.84 25.64 -12.35
C GLY A 3 -4.83 24.48 -13.34
N GLU A 4 -3.77 24.37 -14.14
CA GLU A 4 -3.50 23.19 -14.94
C GLU A 4 -3.46 22.00 -13.97
N LYS A 5 -4.43 21.08 -14.11
CA LYS A 5 -4.40 19.84 -13.35
C LYS A 5 -3.18 19.08 -13.84
N ARG A 6 -2.13 18.99 -13.01
CA ARG A 6 -1.00 18.11 -13.28
C ARG A 6 -1.51 16.70 -13.52
N ASP A 7 -0.88 15.99 -14.45
CA ASP A 7 -1.15 14.57 -14.63
C ASP A 7 -0.83 13.82 -13.34
N LYS A 8 -1.76 12.95 -12.93
CA LYS A 8 -1.60 12.12 -11.73
C LYS A 8 -0.65 10.97 -12.04
N THR A 9 0.23 10.67 -11.10
CA THR A 9 1.07 9.49 -11.19
C THR A 9 0.24 8.21 -11.04
N PRO A 10 0.71 7.05 -11.54
CA PRO A 10 0.02 5.78 -11.35
C PRO A 10 -0.24 5.45 -9.86
N GLU A 11 0.65 5.90 -8.97
CA GLU A 11 0.47 5.76 -7.52
C GLU A 11 -0.70 6.58 -6.97
N GLU A 12 -0.83 7.83 -7.41
CA GLU A 12 -1.92 8.71 -7.00
C GLU A 12 -3.26 8.18 -7.48
N VAL A 13 -3.33 7.76 -8.75
CA VAL A 13 -4.53 7.13 -9.31
C VAL A 13 -4.91 5.88 -8.52
N PHE A 14 -3.93 5.04 -8.18
CA PHE A 14 -4.16 3.84 -7.38
C PHE A 14 -4.74 4.15 -5.99
N TYR A 15 -4.10 5.04 -5.21
CA TYR A 15 -4.59 5.34 -3.87
C TYR A 15 -5.87 6.16 -3.85
N GLU A 16 -6.19 6.88 -4.93
CA GLU A 16 -7.49 7.52 -5.11
C GLU A 16 -8.61 6.52 -5.45
N SER A 17 -8.29 5.37 -6.04
CA SER A 17 -9.28 4.34 -6.42
C SER A 17 -9.77 3.48 -5.25
N ILE A 18 -9.04 3.48 -4.12
CA ILE A 18 -9.37 2.69 -2.93
C ILE A 18 -9.71 3.56 -1.72
N TYR A 19 -10.47 3.02 -0.79
CA TYR A 19 -10.63 3.62 0.53
C TYR A 19 -9.32 3.52 1.30
N LEU A 20 -8.97 4.61 1.98
CA LEU A 20 -7.85 4.71 2.90
C LEU A 20 -8.35 4.92 4.33
N PRO A 21 -7.60 4.51 5.36
CA PRO A 21 -7.89 4.88 6.73
C PRO A 21 -8.01 6.41 6.87
N SER A 22 -8.95 6.87 7.71
CA SER A 22 -9.15 8.29 8.00
C SER A 22 -8.04 8.86 8.89
N GLU A 23 -7.61 8.09 9.89
CA GLU A 23 -6.53 8.44 10.81
C GLU A 23 -5.17 8.51 10.07
N PRO A 24 -4.45 9.66 10.10
CA PRO A 24 -3.21 9.84 9.32
C PRO A 24 -2.14 8.79 9.60
N HIS A 25 -1.90 8.47 10.88
CA HIS A 25 -0.90 7.48 11.28
C HIS A 25 -1.26 6.04 10.84
N LEU A 26 -2.55 5.71 10.77
CA LEU A 26 -3.00 4.41 10.25
C LEU A 26 -2.91 4.38 8.72
N ARG A 27 -3.22 5.49 8.06
CA ARG A 27 -3.12 5.65 6.60
C ARG A 27 -1.68 5.43 6.14
N GLU A 28 -0.71 6.04 6.82
CA GLU A 28 0.70 5.90 6.52
C GLU A 28 1.16 4.44 6.59
N VAL A 29 0.87 3.76 7.71
CA VAL A 29 1.22 2.33 7.87
C VAL A 29 0.49 1.45 6.84
N TYR A 30 -0.77 1.77 6.53
CA TYR A 30 -1.54 1.03 5.55
C TYR A 30 -0.96 1.18 4.14
N ILE A 31 -0.61 2.39 3.71
CA ILE A 31 0.04 2.68 2.42
C ILE A 31 1.36 1.92 2.33
N ALA A 32 2.21 1.99 3.36
CA ALA A 32 3.46 1.25 3.41
C ALA A 32 3.24 -0.26 3.29
N PHE A 33 2.21 -0.79 3.97
CA PHE A 33 1.88 -2.20 3.91
C PHE A 33 1.33 -2.64 2.54
N VAL A 34 0.47 -1.84 1.91
CA VAL A 34 0.00 -2.09 0.54
C VAL A 34 1.17 -2.10 -0.44
N MET A 35 2.04 -1.09 -0.40
CA MET A 35 3.21 -1.04 -1.28
C MET A 35 4.10 -2.27 -1.09
N LEU A 36 4.38 -2.66 0.15
CA LEU A 36 5.19 -3.83 0.46
C LEU A 36 4.54 -5.14 0.00
N TYR A 37 3.24 -5.30 0.23
CA TYR A 37 2.46 -6.45 -0.24
C TYR A 37 2.52 -6.58 -1.76
N LEU A 38 2.35 -5.49 -2.50
CA LEU A 38 2.43 -5.48 -3.97
C LEU A 38 3.85 -5.79 -4.47
N LYS A 39 4.89 -5.23 -3.83
CA LYS A 39 6.30 -5.56 -4.13
C LYS A 39 6.60 -7.06 -3.92
N CYS A 40 5.96 -7.68 -2.94
CA CYS A 40 6.07 -9.12 -2.66
C CYS A 40 5.12 -9.99 -3.51
N GLY A 41 4.52 -9.43 -4.57
CA GLY A 41 3.67 -10.18 -5.50
C GLY A 41 2.27 -10.51 -4.96
N GLY A 42 1.79 -9.75 -3.97
CA GLY A 42 0.43 -9.92 -3.44
C GLY A 42 0.23 -11.19 -2.61
N ARG A 43 1.28 -11.68 -1.96
CA ARG A 43 1.20 -12.85 -1.08
C ARG A 43 0.93 -12.41 0.35
N SER A 44 0.04 -13.12 1.04
CA SER A 44 -0.10 -12.97 2.49
C SER A 44 1.20 -13.40 3.18
N GLY A 45 1.53 -12.78 4.31
CA GLY A 45 2.76 -13.08 5.06
C GLY A 45 2.57 -12.92 6.56
N SER A 46 3.49 -13.47 7.35
CA SER A 46 3.48 -13.23 8.80
C SER A 46 3.78 -11.77 9.09
N LEU A 47 3.30 -11.27 10.23
CA LEU A 47 3.61 -9.90 10.65
C LEU A 47 5.12 -9.71 10.82
N ASP A 48 5.82 -10.70 11.36
CA ASP A 48 7.27 -10.69 11.52
C ASP A 48 8.01 -10.54 10.18
N HIS A 49 7.46 -11.08 9.08
CA HIS A 49 8.04 -10.90 7.74
C HIS A 49 8.01 -9.43 7.27
N TYR A 50 6.99 -8.68 7.69
CA TYR A 50 6.78 -7.30 7.24
C TYR A 50 7.29 -6.25 8.24
N ILE A 51 7.39 -6.59 9.53
CA ILE A 51 7.54 -5.60 10.61
C ILE A 51 8.80 -4.74 10.47
N ASP A 52 9.94 -5.34 10.13
CA ASP A 52 11.21 -4.62 9.96
C ASP A 52 11.17 -3.71 8.75
N LYS A 53 10.60 -4.18 7.64
CA LYS A 53 10.46 -3.39 6.41
C LYS A 53 9.49 -2.23 6.61
N LEU A 54 8.39 -2.47 7.32
CA LEU A 54 7.41 -1.43 7.65
C LEU A 54 8.05 -0.39 8.56
N SER A 55 8.73 -0.83 9.61
CA SER A 55 9.47 0.05 10.53
C SER A 55 10.49 0.92 9.79
N GLY A 56 11.31 0.32 8.92
CA GLY A 56 12.26 1.07 8.09
C GLY A 56 11.61 2.04 7.10
N SER A 57 10.42 1.72 6.59
CA SER A 57 9.72 2.57 5.62
C SER A 57 8.97 3.75 6.23
N THR A 58 8.48 3.63 7.46
CA THR A 58 7.69 4.67 8.15
C THR A 58 8.47 5.39 9.25
N GLY A 59 9.62 4.86 9.66
CA GLY A 59 10.39 5.36 10.81
C GLY A 59 9.75 5.06 12.17
N LEU A 60 8.66 4.30 12.21
CA LEU A 60 7.99 3.91 13.45
C LEU A 60 8.66 2.67 14.06
N ASP A 61 8.69 2.59 15.39
CA ASP A 61 9.17 1.38 16.06
C ASP A 61 8.25 0.17 15.81
N GLN A 62 8.82 -1.03 15.92
CA GLN A 62 8.10 -2.27 15.68
C GLN A 62 6.83 -2.41 16.54
N LYS A 63 6.84 -2.00 17.82
CA LYS A 63 5.64 -2.12 18.70
C LYS A 63 4.51 -1.24 18.19
N THR A 64 4.84 -0.03 17.74
CA THR A 64 3.87 0.88 17.11
C THR A 64 3.31 0.30 15.81
N ILE A 65 4.15 -0.33 14.97
CA ILE A 65 3.67 -1.03 13.76
C ILE A 65 2.68 -2.14 14.12
N VAL A 66 3.00 -3.02 15.09
CA VAL A 66 2.08 -4.10 15.50
C VAL A 66 0.74 -3.51 15.98
N LYS A 67 0.78 -2.47 16.81
CA LYS A 67 -0.43 -1.81 17.31
C LYS A 67 -1.28 -1.25 16.16
N ASN A 68 -0.66 -0.60 15.19
CA ASN A 68 -1.36 -0.01 14.04
C ASN A 68 -1.92 -1.09 13.11
N ILE A 69 -1.19 -2.17 12.83
CA ILE A 69 -1.69 -3.30 12.04
C ILE A 69 -2.90 -3.97 12.70
N ARG A 70 -2.89 -4.13 14.04
CA ARG A 70 -4.06 -4.64 14.78
C ARG A 70 -5.27 -3.71 14.66
N LYS A 71 -5.08 -2.40 14.77
CA LYS A 71 -6.16 -1.41 14.54
C LYS A 71 -6.70 -1.47 13.10
N LEU A 72 -5.81 -1.61 12.12
CA LEU A 72 -6.18 -1.77 10.70
C LEU A 72 -6.95 -3.07 10.46
N ALA A 73 -6.61 -4.15 11.15
CA ALA A 73 -7.36 -5.39 11.10
C ALA A 73 -8.78 -5.22 11.66
N ASN A 74 -8.90 -4.59 12.84
CA ASN A 74 -10.20 -4.33 13.47
C ASN A 74 -11.12 -3.41 12.63
N SER A 75 -10.55 -2.56 11.78
CA SER A 75 -11.28 -1.65 10.87
C SER A 75 -11.46 -2.19 9.44
N GLY A 76 -11.10 -3.45 9.22
CA GLY A 76 -11.28 -4.16 7.95
C GLY A 76 -10.29 -3.79 6.84
N PHE A 77 -9.28 -2.96 7.12
CA PHE A 77 -8.22 -2.63 6.17
C PHE A 77 -7.14 -3.71 6.07
N VAL A 78 -7.05 -4.61 7.04
CA VAL A 78 -6.16 -5.77 7.01
C VAL A 78 -6.96 -7.03 7.28
N THR A 79 -6.81 -8.04 6.42
CA THR A 79 -7.37 -9.37 6.66
C THR A 79 -6.34 -10.22 7.41
N THR A 80 -6.78 -10.94 8.43
CA THR A 80 -5.98 -11.93 9.15
C THR A 80 -6.53 -13.34 8.90
N LYS A 81 -5.65 -14.28 8.59
CA LYS A 81 -5.98 -15.72 8.48
C LYS A 81 -4.93 -16.51 9.25
N GLY A 82 -5.23 -16.86 10.50
CA GLY A 82 -4.24 -17.38 11.43
C GLY A 82 -3.13 -16.35 11.66
N PHE A 83 -1.89 -16.74 11.40
CA PHE A 83 -0.71 -15.86 11.52
C PHE A 83 -0.41 -15.05 10.25
N LEU A 84 -1.21 -15.20 9.20
CA LEU A 84 -1.00 -14.51 7.92
C LEU A 84 -1.82 -13.22 7.84
N PHE A 85 -1.16 -12.15 7.41
CA PHE A 85 -1.71 -10.81 7.25
C PHE A 85 -1.64 -10.42 5.77
N ARG A 86 -2.67 -9.72 5.30
CA ARG A 86 -2.65 -9.03 4.01
C ARG A 86 -3.50 -7.75 4.07
N PRO A 87 -3.14 -6.68 3.35
CA PRO A 87 -4.02 -5.53 3.20
C PRO A 87 -5.28 -5.92 2.41
N THR A 88 -6.39 -5.26 2.74
CA THR A 88 -7.67 -5.40 2.05
C THR A 88 -7.88 -4.18 1.16
N LEU A 89 -7.77 -4.35 -0.17
CA LEU A 89 -8.01 -3.29 -1.13
C LEU A 89 -9.53 -3.09 -1.32
N ARG A 90 -10.10 -2.08 -0.66
CA ARG A 90 -11.52 -1.74 -0.78
C ARG A 90 -11.70 -0.68 -1.86
N LEU A 91 -12.36 -1.02 -2.96
CA LEU A 91 -12.62 -0.10 -4.06
C LEU A 91 -13.63 0.96 -3.65
N LYS A 92 -13.45 2.19 -4.16
CA LYS A 92 -14.50 3.21 -4.07
C LYS A 92 -15.61 2.88 -5.06
N GLU A 93 -16.84 3.29 -4.73
CA GLU A 93 -18.04 3.07 -5.54
C GLU A 93 -17.91 3.61 -6.98
N THR A 94 -17.05 4.60 -7.20
CA THR A 94 -16.79 5.21 -8.51
C THR A 94 -15.90 4.38 -9.43
N VAL A 95 -15.32 3.29 -8.95
CA VAL A 95 -14.34 2.48 -9.70
C VAL A 95 -14.86 1.04 -9.79
N ASN A 96 -14.99 0.54 -11.02
CA ASN A 96 -15.39 -0.85 -11.25
C ASN A 96 -14.17 -1.81 -11.26
N GLU A 97 -14.41 -3.12 -11.24
CA GLU A 97 -13.33 -4.11 -11.15
C GLU A 97 -12.41 -4.13 -12.38
N GLU A 98 -12.94 -3.90 -13.58
CA GLU A 98 -12.16 -3.92 -14.82
C GLU A 98 -11.21 -2.72 -14.87
N GLU A 99 -11.74 -1.53 -14.60
CA GLU A 99 -10.95 -0.30 -14.44
C GLU A 99 -9.89 -0.46 -13.34
N PHE A 100 -10.25 -1.06 -12.19
CA PHE A 100 -9.30 -1.26 -11.11
C PHE A 100 -8.16 -2.21 -11.49
N ARG A 101 -8.40 -3.23 -12.33
CA ARG A 101 -7.33 -4.11 -12.83
C ARG A 101 -6.31 -3.33 -13.65
N GLU A 102 -6.76 -2.40 -14.49
CA GLU A 102 -5.87 -1.52 -15.26
C GLU A 102 -5.07 -0.60 -14.34
N ILE A 103 -5.73 0.05 -13.39
CA ILE A 103 -5.08 0.92 -12.39
C ILE A 103 -4.02 0.14 -11.61
N LEU A 104 -4.34 -1.07 -11.15
CA LEU A 104 -3.41 -1.93 -10.43
C LEU A 104 -2.21 -2.32 -11.31
N ASN A 105 -2.44 -2.72 -12.57
CA ASN A 105 -1.38 -3.10 -13.50
C ASN A 105 -0.43 -1.92 -13.81
N ASN A 106 -0.99 -0.71 -13.97
CA ASN A 106 -0.22 0.51 -14.16
C ASN A 106 0.64 0.82 -12.92
N TYR A 107 0.07 0.70 -11.72
CA TYR A 107 0.84 0.93 -10.49
C TYR A 107 1.92 -0.14 -10.27
N LEU A 108 1.63 -1.42 -10.54
CA LEU A 108 2.63 -2.49 -10.47
C LEU A 108 3.80 -2.25 -11.45
N SER A 109 3.50 -1.79 -12.66
CA SER A 109 4.52 -1.44 -13.66
C SER A 109 5.36 -0.25 -13.19
N PHE A 110 4.72 0.76 -12.61
CA PHE A 110 5.39 1.92 -12.01
C PHE A 110 6.35 1.51 -10.88
N ILE A 111 5.90 0.67 -9.93
CA ILE A 111 6.74 0.16 -8.84
C ILE A 111 7.98 -0.56 -9.40
N ARG A 112 7.81 -1.42 -10.40
CA ARG A 112 8.92 -2.15 -11.04
C ARG A 112 9.92 -1.22 -11.71
N ASN A 113 9.45 -0.17 -12.39
CA ASN A 113 10.31 0.81 -13.05
C ASN A 113 11.10 1.65 -12.03
N VAL A 114 10.45 2.09 -10.95
CA VAL A 114 11.13 2.82 -9.86
C VAL A 114 12.20 1.94 -9.20
N GLN A 115 11.91 0.65 -8.99
CA GLN A 115 12.88 -0.28 -8.41
C GLN A 115 14.08 -0.48 -9.35
N ARG A 116 13.85 -0.71 -10.64
CA ARG A 116 14.93 -0.81 -11.64
C ARG A 116 15.83 0.42 -11.67
N TYR A 117 15.25 1.62 -11.53
CA TYR A 117 16.02 2.86 -11.48
C TYR A 117 16.90 2.96 -10.22
N ARG A 118 16.38 2.58 -9.05
CA ARG A 118 17.18 2.51 -7.82
C ARG A 118 18.32 1.49 -7.93
N ASP A 119 18.01 0.28 -8.42
CA ASP A 119 19.01 -0.77 -8.60
C ASP A 119 20.11 -0.37 -9.60
N TRP A 120 19.82 0.55 -10.53
CA TRP A 120 20.81 1.12 -11.46
C TRP A 120 21.71 2.16 -10.80
N LEU A 121 21.17 2.99 -9.88
CA LEU A 121 21.95 4.00 -9.15
C LEU A 121 22.89 3.41 -8.08
N GLU A 122 22.58 2.21 -7.58
CA GLU A 122 23.39 1.50 -6.58
C GLU A 122 24.51 0.63 -7.19
N LYS A 123 24.66 0.66 -8.52
CA LYS A 123 25.75 -0.02 -9.27
C LYS A 123 26.83 0.95 -9.70
#